data_AF-A0AAW2NDF4-F1
#
_entry.id   AF-A0AAW2NDF4-F1
#
_cell.length_a   1.000
_cell.length_b   1.000
_cell.length_c   1.000
_cell.angle_alpha   90.00
_cell.angle_beta   90.00
_cell.angle_gamma   90.00
#
_symmetry.space_group_name_H-M   'P 1'
#
loop_
_entity.id
_entity.type
_entity.pdbx_description
1 polymer ?
#
loop_
_entity_poly.entity_id
_entity_poly.type
_entity_poly.pdbx_seq_one_letter_code
_entity_poly.pdbx_strand_id
1 'polypeptide(L)'
;MTIIGSLPNLEVVILKWCAFEGSEWNPVEGQFPRLKMLMLWKSNLVCWRAENIHFPNLEKLCLYFMNNLEEIPSGIGDIATLRLIDVLDCSESIVNSAMQILEEQQSHGNEDLQLRVD
;
A
#
# COMPACT_ATOMS: atom_id res chain seq x y z
N MET A 1 7.63 -10.85 -8.29
CA MET A 1 7.98 -9.41 -8.08
C MET A 1 9.47 -9.15 -7.82
N THR A 2 10.33 -10.17 -7.70
CA THR A 2 11.72 -10.01 -7.22
C THR A 2 12.60 -9.09 -8.06
N ILE A 3 12.52 -9.17 -9.39
CA ILE A 3 13.34 -8.33 -10.28
C ILE A 3 13.01 -6.84 -10.12
N ILE A 4 11.72 -6.51 -10.09
CA ILE A 4 11.25 -5.12 -9.96
C ILE A 4 11.61 -4.58 -8.57
N GLY A 5 11.37 -5.37 -7.51
CA GLY A 5 11.67 -4.98 -6.14
C GLY A 5 13.15 -4.70 -5.88
N SER A 6 14.06 -5.34 -6.60
CA SER A 6 15.51 -5.12 -6.44
C SER A 6 16.07 -3.91 -7.20
N LEU A 7 15.24 -3.16 -7.94
CA LEU A 7 15.71 -1.99 -8.69
C LEU A 7 16.08 -0.85 -7.72
N PRO A 8 17.35 -0.40 -7.68
CA PRO A 8 17.86 0.45 -6.60
C PRO A 8 17.34 1.90 -6.64
N ASN A 9 16.83 2.36 -7.78
CA ASN A 9 16.33 3.72 -8.00
C ASN A 9 14.83 3.76 -8.32
N LEU A 10 14.10 2.66 -8.09
CA LEU A 10 12.68 2.60 -8.38
C LEU A 10 11.89 3.38 -7.34
N GLU A 11 11.32 4.52 -7.76
CA GLU A 11 10.55 5.41 -6.87
C GLU A 11 9.03 5.28 -7.05
N VAL A 12 8.57 4.77 -8.20
CA VAL A 12 7.14 4.66 -8.52
C VAL A 12 6.85 3.30 -9.11
N VAL A 13 5.89 2.60 -8.53
CA VAL A 13 5.37 1.32 -9.03
C VAL A 13 3.87 1.46 -9.26
N ILE A 14 3.44 1.10 -10.46
CA ILE A 14 2.03 1.07 -10.84
C ILE A 14 1.73 -0.34 -11.33
N LEU A 15 0.87 -1.05 -10.61
CA LEU A 15 0.48 -2.42 -10.89
C LEU A 15 -1.00 -2.43 -11.29
N LYS A 16 -1.29 -2.88 -12.50
CA LYS A 16 -2.65 -2.89 -13.06
C LYS A 16 -3.06 -4.31 -13.44
N TRP A 17 -4.35 -4.62 -13.33
CA TRP A 17 -4.92 -5.87 -13.84
C TRP A 17 -4.22 -7.10 -13.23
N CYS A 18 -3.81 -8.07 -14.07
CA CYS A 18 -3.16 -9.31 -13.66
C CYS A 18 -1.66 -9.12 -13.37
N ALA A 19 -1.28 -8.07 -12.64
CA ALA A 19 0.11 -7.78 -12.28
C ALA A 19 0.71 -8.82 -11.31
N PHE A 20 -0.14 -9.62 -10.67
CA PHE A 20 0.23 -10.63 -9.69
C PHE A 20 -0.01 -12.04 -10.24
N GLU A 21 0.93 -12.93 -9.95
CA GLU A 21 0.71 -14.36 -10.12
C GLU A 21 -0.05 -14.87 -8.89
N GLY A 22 -1.31 -15.25 -9.08
CA GLY A 22 -2.19 -15.64 -7.98
C GLY A 22 -2.85 -14.45 -7.26
N SER A 23 -3.48 -14.74 -6.13
CA SER A 23 -4.30 -13.79 -5.34
C SER A 23 -3.59 -13.27 -4.09
N GLU A 24 -2.35 -13.68 -3.85
CA GLU A 24 -1.57 -13.26 -2.68
C GLU A 24 -0.32 -12.50 -3.08
N TRP A 25 0.01 -11.46 -2.32
CA TRP A 25 1.27 -10.75 -2.47
C TRP A 25 1.97 -10.59 -1.12
N ASN A 26 3.13 -11.25 -1.03
CA ASN A 26 4.07 -11.17 0.08
C ASN A 26 5.36 -10.54 -0.46
N PRO A 27 5.60 -9.22 -0.27
CA PRO A 27 6.87 -8.61 -0.64
C PRO A 27 8.03 -9.29 0.10
N VAL A 28 9.21 -9.31 -0.50
CA VAL A 28 10.41 -9.84 0.17
C VAL A 28 11.13 -8.70 0.85
N GLU A 29 11.59 -8.91 2.09
CA GLU A 29 12.44 -7.95 2.81
C GLU A 29 13.62 -7.47 1.94
N GLY A 30 13.91 -6.17 2.02
CA GLY A 30 14.98 -5.54 1.24
C GLY A 30 14.59 -5.16 -0.19
N GLN A 31 13.36 -5.45 -0.64
CA GLN A 31 12.82 -4.91 -1.88
C GLN A 31 12.35 -3.46 -1.71
N PHE A 32 12.21 -2.77 -2.84
CA PHE A 32 11.66 -1.43 -2.95
C PHE A 32 12.36 -0.39 -2.05
N PRO A 33 13.70 -0.36 -1.98
CA PRO A 33 14.42 0.45 -1.00
C PRO A 33 14.22 1.96 -1.17
N ARG A 34 13.76 2.43 -2.34
CA ARG A 34 13.51 3.85 -2.64
C ARG A 34 12.08 4.13 -3.14
N LEU A 35 11.18 3.16 -3.00
CA LEU A 35 9.81 3.32 -3.49
C LEU A 35 9.09 4.40 -2.68
N LYS A 36 8.64 5.46 -3.35
CA LYS A 36 7.87 6.56 -2.78
C LYS A 36 6.39 6.42 -3.07
N MET A 37 6.02 5.81 -4.19
CA MET A 37 4.63 5.67 -4.59
C MET A 37 4.32 4.26 -5.09
N LEU A 38 3.31 3.64 -4.47
CA LEU A 38 2.73 2.38 -4.89
C LEU A 38 1.27 2.60 -5.30
N MET A 39 0.95 2.28 -6.55
CA MET A 39 -0.42 2.28 -7.04
C MET A 39 -0.84 0.87 -7.45
N LEU A 40 -1.94 0.39 -6.87
CA LEU A 40 -2.62 -0.84 -7.26
C LEU A 40 -3.94 -0.47 -7.95
N TRP A 41 -4.14 -0.98 -9.17
CA TRP A 41 -5.32 -0.67 -9.97
C TRP A 41 -5.99 -1.96 -10.46
N LYS A 42 -7.26 -2.16 -10.10
CA LYS A 42 -8.12 -3.25 -10.62
C LYS A 42 -7.37 -4.59 -10.70
N SER A 43 -6.93 -5.10 -9.56
CA SER A 43 -6.14 -6.32 -9.47
C SER A 43 -6.98 -7.54 -9.04
N ASN A 44 -6.46 -8.75 -9.27
CA ASN A 44 -6.96 -10.00 -8.69
C ASN A 44 -6.36 -10.30 -7.31
N LEU A 45 -5.61 -9.35 -6.73
CA LEU A 45 -5.05 -9.44 -5.39
C LEU A 45 -6.18 -9.49 -4.36
N VAL A 46 -6.12 -10.50 -3.49
CA VAL A 46 -7.06 -10.74 -2.37
C VAL A 46 -6.35 -10.53 -1.05
N CYS A 47 -5.17 -11.13 -0.87
CA CYS A 47 -4.39 -11.01 0.35
C CYS A 47 -3.07 -10.28 0.08
N TRP A 48 -2.86 -9.18 0.80
CA TRP A 48 -1.61 -8.45 0.81
C TRP A 48 -0.97 -8.64 2.18
N ARG A 49 0.27 -9.15 2.28
CA ARG A 49 0.96 -9.34 3.56
C ARG A 49 2.23 -8.50 3.55
N ALA A 50 2.09 -7.22 3.88
CA ALA A 50 3.20 -6.28 3.94
C ALA A 50 3.37 -5.72 5.35
N GLU A 51 4.63 -5.44 5.67
CA GLU A 51 5.08 -4.74 6.87
C GLU A 51 5.93 -3.53 6.44
N ASN A 52 6.18 -2.60 7.37
CA ASN A 52 6.93 -1.38 7.11
C ASN A 52 8.32 -1.63 6.47
N ILE A 53 9.01 -2.70 6.86
CA ILE A 53 10.32 -3.09 6.35
C ILE A 53 10.34 -3.35 4.84
N HIS A 54 9.17 -3.65 4.24
CA HIS A 54 9.05 -3.96 2.82
C HIS A 54 8.99 -2.70 1.94
N PHE A 55 8.60 -1.55 2.51
CA PHE A 55 8.48 -0.29 1.78
C PHE A 55 8.96 0.89 2.66
N PRO A 56 10.24 0.90 3.07
CA PRO A 56 10.72 1.79 4.14
C PRO A 56 10.66 3.29 3.81
N ASN A 57 10.45 3.66 2.55
CA ASN A 57 10.39 5.05 2.07
C ASN A 57 9.06 5.38 1.38
N LEU A 58 8.01 4.58 1.57
CA LEU A 58 6.73 4.82 0.93
C LEU A 58 6.12 6.13 1.43
N GLU A 59 5.78 7.01 0.50
CA GLU A 59 5.11 8.29 0.79
C GLU A 59 3.64 8.26 0.41
N LYS A 60 3.27 7.48 -0.61
CA LYS A 60 1.92 7.44 -1.18
C LYS A 60 1.49 6.01 -1.51
N LEU A 61 0.33 5.63 -0.98
CA LEU A 61 -0.39 4.43 -1.36
C LEU A 61 -1.67 4.82 -2.11
N CYS A 62 -1.83 4.33 -3.33
CA CYS A 62 -3.03 4.52 -4.14
C CYS A 62 -3.69 3.17 -4.44
N LEU A 63 -4.94 2.98 -4.03
CA LEU A 63 -5.71 1.77 -4.27
C LEU A 63 -6.97 2.11 -5.04
N TYR A 64 -7.04 1.70 -6.30
CA TYR A 64 -8.14 2.05 -7.19
C TYR A 64 -8.82 0.81 -7.75
N PHE A 65 -10.15 0.72 -7.62
CA PHE A 65 -10.95 -0.41 -8.10
C PHE A 65 -10.51 -1.76 -7.49
N MET A 66 -10.09 -1.79 -6.22
CA MET A 66 -9.54 -2.96 -5.54
C MET A 66 -10.63 -3.78 -4.82
N ASN A 67 -11.65 -4.23 -5.55
CA ASN A 67 -12.84 -4.86 -4.94
C ASN A 67 -12.61 -6.22 -4.28
N ASN A 68 -11.50 -6.90 -4.59
CA ASN A 68 -11.21 -8.24 -4.07
C ASN A 68 -10.22 -8.24 -2.90
N LEU A 69 -9.49 -7.14 -2.69
CA LEU A 69 -8.49 -7.05 -1.62
C LEU A 69 -9.22 -6.93 -0.28
N GLU A 70 -8.83 -7.79 0.67
CA GLU A 70 -9.49 -7.89 1.96
C GLU A 70 -9.23 -6.65 2.82
N GLU A 71 -7.98 -6.20 2.92
CA GLU A 71 -7.61 -5.03 3.73
C GLU A 71 -6.25 -4.45 3.30
N ILE A 72 -5.97 -3.23 3.76
CA ILE A 72 -4.62 -2.68 3.78
C ILE A 72 -3.88 -3.28 4.98
N PRO A 73 -2.68 -3.85 4.81
CA PRO A 73 -1.92 -4.40 5.92
C PRO A 73 -1.60 -3.31 6.95
N SER A 74 -1.81 -3.57 8.24
CA SER A 74 -1.54 -2.60 9.32
C SER A 74 -0.09 -2.13 9.34
N GLY A 75 0.86 -2.98 8.95
CA GLY A 75 2.27 -2.61 8.86
C GLY A 75 2.58 -1.53 7.82
N ILE A 76 1.65 -1.21 6.91
CA ILE A 76 1.73 0.01 6.08
C ILE A 76 1.57 1.27 6.94
N GLY A 77 0.70 1.21 7.95
CA GLY A 77 0.51 2.28 8.93
C GLY A 77 1.74 2.55 9.80
N ASP A 78 2.67 1.61 9.91
CA ASP A 78 3.93 1.80 10.64
C ASP A 78 5.02 2.51 9.81
N ILE A 79 4.72 2.90 8.57
CA ILE A 79 5.67 3.59 7.69
C ILE A 79 5.67 5.09 8.02
N ALA A 80 6.74 5.57 8.66
CA ALA A 80 6.88 6.96 9.09
C ALA A 80 6.88 7.98 7.94
N THR A 81 7.23 7.57 6.72
CA THR A 81 7.24 8.46 5.54
C THR A 81 5.88 8.57 4.85
N LEU A 82 4.90 7.75 5.23
CA LEU A 82 3.60 7.69 4.58
C LEU A 82 2.82 8.99 4.84
N ARG A 83 2.40 9.66 3.76
CA ARG A 83 1.71 10.95 3.79
C ARG A 83 0.34 10.91 3.15
N LEU A 84 0.07 9.92 2.30
CA LEU A 84 -1.19 9.80 1.59
C LEU A 84 -1.58 8.34 1.43
N ILE A 85 -2.81 8.05 1.85
CA ILE A 85 -3.58 6.89 1.39
C ILE A 85 -4.72 7.43 0.54
N ASP A 86 -4.78 7.00 -0.71
CA ASP A 86 -5.77 7.43 -1.70
C ASP A 86 -6.54 6.21 -2.20
N VAL A 87 -7.83 6.19 -1.94
CA VAL A 87 -8.72 5.05 -2.20
C VAL A 87 -9.84 5.51 -3.13
N LEU A 88 -10.00 4.85 -4.27
CA LEU A 88 -11.05 5.15 -5.26
C LEU A 88 -11.81 3.87 -5.61
N ASP A 89 -13.14 3.90 -5.53
CA ASP A 89 -14.02 2.80 -5.94
C ASP A 89 -13.56 1.43 -5.38
N CYS A 90 -13.24 1.36 -4.10
CA CYS A 90 -12.79 0.15 -3.41
C CYS A 90 -13.85 -0.41 -2.45
N SER A 91 -13.62 -1.62 -1.94
CA SER A 91 -14.51 -2.23 -0.95
C SER A 91 -14.49 -1.44 0.37
N GLU A 92 -15.60 -1.51 1.13
CA GLU A 92 -15.70 -0.90 2.47
C GLU A 92 -14.58 -1.39 3.41
N SER A 93 -14.13 -2.64 3.25
CA SER A 93 -13.04 -3.21 4.05
C SER A 93 -11.70 -2.48 3.85
N ILE A 94 -11.40 -2.07 2.61
CA ILE A 94 -10.21 -1.24 2.32
C ILE A 94 -10.37 0.15 2.92
N VAL A 95 -11.55 0.73 2.82
CA VAL A 95 -11.84 2.05 3.42
C VAL A 95 -11.69 1.99 4.94
N ASN A 96 -12.21 0.95 5.59
CA ASN A 96 -12.11 0.75 7.03
C ASN A 96 -10.67 0.56 7.51
N SER A 97 -9.88 -0.28 6.82
CA SER A 97 -8.46 -0.46 7.16
C SER A 97 -7.64 0.81 6.92
N ALA A 98 -7.95 1.59 5.87
CA ALA A 98 -7.34 2.90 5.65
C ALA A 98 -7.67 3.90 6.77
N MET A 99 -8.93 3.94 7.23
CA MET A 99 -9.36 4.77 8.36
C MET A 99 -8.68 4.35 9.67
N GLN A 100 -8.57 3.05 9.93
CA GLN A 100 -7.87 2.53 11.11
C GLN A 100 -6.40 2.96 11.12
N ILE A 101 -5.68 2.83 9.99
CA ILE A 101 -4.30 3.30 9.86
C ILE A 101 -4.20 4.80 10.17
N LEU A 102 -5.13 5.61 9.65
CA LEU A 102 -5.17 7.04 9.92
C LEU A 102 -5.34 7.34 11.41
N GLU A 103 -6.33 6.71 12.05
CA GLU A 103 -6.62 6.90 13.48
C GLU A 103 -5.44 6.47 14.36
N GLU A 104 -4.80 5.35 14.05
CA GLU A 104 -3.62 4.86 14.75
C GLU A 104 -2.45 5.84 14.63
N GLN A 105 -2.15 6.32 13.43
CA GLN A 105 -1.08 7.31 13.24
C GLN A 105 -1.37 8.63 13.96
N GLN A 106 -2.61 9.12 13.93
CA GLN A 106 -3.03 10.33 14.65
C GLN A 106 -2.93 10.14 16.16
N SER A 107 -3.30 8.97 16.68
CA SER A 107 -3.15 8.64 18.11
C SER A 107 -1.69 8.67 18.57
N HIS A 108 -0.75 8.40 17.66
CA HIS A 108 0.69 8.50 17.88
C HIS A 108 1.26 9.90 17.58
N GLY A 109 0.40 10.88 17.28
CA GLY A 109 0.76 12.28 17.07
C GLY A 109 1.19 12.63 15.64
N ASN A 110 0.96 11.74 14.65
CA ASN A 110 1.19 12.08 13.25
C ASN A 110 -0.07 12.70 12.64
N GLU A 111 -0.06 14.02 12.48
CA GLU A 111 -1.13 14.79 11.84
C GLU A 111 -0.94 14.98 10.32
N ASP A 112 0.21 14.55 9.76
CA ASP A 112 0.56 14.78 8.36
C ASP A 112 -0.06 13.77 7.38
N LEU A 113 -0.49 12.60 7.86
CA LEU A 113 -1.11 11.57 7.03
C LEU A 113 -2.49 12.03 6.55
N GLN A 114 -2.68 12.03 5.23
CA GLN A 114 -3.97 12.30 4.60
C GLN A 114 -4.60 11.01 4.11
N LEU A 115 -5.92 10.90 4.28
CA LEU A 115 -6.75 9.87 3.67
C LEU A 115 -7.72 10.52 2.68
N ARG A 116 -7.77 10.02 1.45
CA ARG A 116 -8.76 10.39 0.43
C ARG A 116 -9.55 9.15 0.05
N VAL A 117 -10.88 9.29 0.03
CA VAL A 117 -11.80 8.21 -0.28
C VAL A 117 -12.85 8.78 -1.24
N ASP A 118 -12.88 8.25 -2.46
CA ASP A 118 -13.80 8.63 -3.53
C ASP A 118 -14.52 7.40 -4.11
#